data_AF-A0A3R7GRN9-F1
#
_entry.id   AF-A0A3R7GRN9-F1
#
_cell.length_a   1.000
_cell.length_b   1.000
_cell.length_c   1.000
_cell.angle_alpha   90.00
_cell.angle_beta   90.00
_cell.angle_gamma   90.00
#
_symmetry.space_group_name_H-M   'P 1'
#
loop_
_entity.id
_entity.type
_entity.pdbx_description
1 polymer ?
#
loop_
_entity_poly.entity_id
_entity_poly.type
_entity_poly.pdbx_seq_one_letter_code
_entity_poly.pdbx_strand_id
1 'polypeptide(L)'
;MRETEPTEDIDQPLRDRLKAHPRPALLWGVVLCALLLLEGPTYLDGLFGAISYVLALFPGSPGAEAFASASALCSDLPHLLSRELIPNRGYYDGSAWQGTFLGLEPKYAWLIRFLLVYAYVAVLLAWLWYGYVLFRRHYRAADWTPTDDVIDRLRSHYWGLFGLAVVVFFVTMAVFAPVVGPTTAEENIQGPYSHEMQYFNEDTETVETITIGEANLGSASRGSGDSNVGIWSYDDFGRFHPVGTLVSGKDLFTFLAFGARVSLFIGLGSMAIAGFIATTLALVTAYYKGVTDLIVVLTSDSVQAMPALLLVILATVVFKNHWIAEIYNGAMLFILLFALIRWPGLWRAVRGPALQVGEQEWVDAAKSYGQRPTVIMRKHMAPYILGYLLVYASLTLGGVIISVSALSFLGLGITAPTPEWGRAINIGQQYIASQSWHISLIPGILITLVVTGFNALSDGIRDAIDPQSEGAEGGATGAAAGGGGG
;
A
#
# COMPACT_ATOMS: atom_id res chain seq x y z
N MET A 1 -0.19 37.75 30.99
CA MET A 1 1.23 37.56 31.33
C MET A 1 1.33 36.39 32.28
N ARG A 2 1.60 35.18 31.76
CA ARG A 2 2.08 34.05 32.57
C ARG A 2 3.59 34.06 32.39
N GLU A 3 4.31 34.17 33.49
CA GLU A 3 5.77 34.10 33.52
C GLU A 3 6.22 32.79 32.86
N THR A 4 7.02 32.93 31.82
CA THR A 4 7.72 31.85 31.14
C THR A 4 8.83 31.36 32.07
N GLU A 5 8.65 30.19 32.67
CA GLU A 5 9.76 29.47 33.32
C GLU A 5 10.86 29.17 32.27
N PRO A 6 12.14 29.23 32.67
CA PRO A 6 13.25 29.38 31.74
C PRO A 6 13.79 28.02 31.26
N THR A 7 13.88 27.83 29.94
CA THR A 7 14.98 27.22 29.15
C THR A 7 15.68 25.90 29.59
N GLU A 8 15.35 25.25 30.70
CA GLU A 8 16.01 24.02 31.20
C GLU A 8 15.55 22.73 30.51
N ASP A 9 14.45 22.75 29.77
CA ASP A 9 13.83 21.53 29.20
C ASP A 9 14.37 21.16 27.80
N ILE A 10 15.04 22.10 27.12
CA ILE A 10 15.52 21.90 25.73
C ILE A 10 16.65 20.86 25.67
N ASP A 11 17.53 20.87 26.68
CA ASP A 11 18.71 20.00 26.74
C ASP A 11 18.43 18.65 27.43
N GLN A 12 17.26 18.46 28.03
CA GLN A 12 16.92 17.18 28.66
C GLN A 12 16.65 16.13 27.59
N PRO A 13 17.26 14.95 27.62
CA PRO A 13 16.95 13.90 26.66
C PRO A 13 15.52 13.40 26.84
N LEU A 14 14.88 12.92 25.77
CA LEU A 14 13.47 12.46 25.74
C LEU A 14 13.13 11.49 26.89
N ARG A 15 14.07 10.64 27.28
CA ARG A 15 13.94 9.69 28.39
C ARG A 15 13.63 10.34 29.73
N ASP A 16 14.20 11.52 30.00
CA ASP A 16 14.08 12.19 31.30
C ASP A 16 12.78 13.02 31.33
N ARG A 17 12.37 13.59 30.19
CA ARG A 17 11.02 14.15 29.97
C ARG A 17 9.90 13.12 30.14
N LEU A 18 10.10 11.90 29.61
CA LEU A 18 9.19 10.77 29.82
C LEU A 18 9.06 10.36 31.30
N LYS A 19 10.15 10.44 32.08
CA LYS A 19 10.11 10.18 33.53
C LYS A 19 9.40 11.29 34.30
N ALA A 20 9.52 12.54 33.86
CA ALA A 20 8.84 13.68 34.48
C ALA A 20 7.31 13.62 34.30
N HIS A 21 6.85 13.19 33.13
CA HIS A 21 5.42 13.02 32.83
C HIS A 21 5.10 11.62 32.31
N PRO A 22 5.12 10.56 33.15
CA PRO A 22 4.99 9.19 32.65
C PRO A 22 3.55 8.81 32.28
N ARG A 23 2.53 9.39 32.94
CA ARG A 23 1.12 8.98 32.79
C ARG A 23 0.62 9.07 31.33
N PRO A 24 0.80 10.18 30.60
CA PRO A 24 0.24 10.28 29.24
C PRO A 24 0.90 9.29 28.27
N ALA A 25 2.21 9.05 28.40
CA ALA A 25 2.93 8.09 27.56
C ALA A 25 2.56 6.64 27.91
N LEU A 26 2.39 6.33 29.20
CA LEU A 26 1.92 5.02 29.65
C LEU A 26 0.51 4.73 29.12
N LEU A 27 -0.43 5.67 29.21
CA LEU A 27 -1.78 5.48 28.67
C LEU A 27 -1.76 5.25 27.15
N TRP A 28 -0.97 6.04 26.41
CA TRP A 28 -0.80 5.85 24.98
C TRP A 28 -0.19 4.48 24.63
N GLY A 29 0.83 4.06 25.39
CA GLY A 29 1.47 2.75 25.25
C GLY A 29 0.57 1.58 25.62
N VAL A 30 -0.27 1.71 26.66
CA VAL A 30 -1.26 0.68 27.04
C VAL A 30 -2.29 0.50 25.93
N VAL A 31 -2.76 1.58 25.30
CA VAL A 31 -3.66 1.48 24.14
C VAL A 31 -2.97 0.79 22.97
N LEU A 32 -1.69 1.09 22.70
CA LEU A 32 -0.92 0.37 21.69
C LEU A 32 -0.83 -1.12 22.01
N CYS A 33 -0.49 -1.47 23.24
CA CYS A 33 -0.43 -2.87 23.67
C CYS A 33 -1.79 -3.54 23.48
N ALA A 34 -2.90 -2.89 23.82
CA ALA A 34 -4.23 -3.45 23.59
C ALA A 34 -4.52 -3.66 22.09
N LEU A 35 -4.23 -2.68 21.24
CA LEU A 35 -4.41 -2.79 19.78
C LEU A 35 -3.53 -3.89 19.18
N LEU A 36 -2.26 -3.93 19.57
CA LEU A 36 -1.32 -4.96 19.12
C LEU A 36 -1.63 -6.33 19.70
N LEU A 37 -2.22 -6.45 20.89
CA LEU A 37 -2.62 -7.75 21.43
C LEU A 37 -3.82 -8.33 20.69
N LEU A 38 -4.72 -7.48 20.20
CA LEU A 38 -5.89 -7.92 19.41
C LEU A 38 -5.49 -8.57 18.08
N GLU A 39 -4.40 -8.09 17.45
CA GLU A 39 -3.91 -8.53 16.13
C GLU A 39 -2.48 -9.09 16.15
N GLY A 40 -1.92 -9.28 17.34
CA GLY A 40 -0.53 -9.64 17.57
C GLY A 40 -0.09 -10.91 16.85
N PRO A 41 -0.89 -11.99 16.90
CA PRO A 41 -0.67 -13.19 16.11
C PRO A 41 -0.48 -12.91 14.61
N THR A 42 -1.36 -12.12 14.01
CA THR A 42 -1.36 -11.82 12.56
C THR A 42 -0.14 -11.00 12.15
N TYR A 43 0.27 -10.03 12.98
CA TYR A 43 1.47 -9.24 12.72
C TYR A 43 2.75 -10.06 12.85
N LEU A 44 2.82 -10.92 13.85
CA LEU A 44 3.97 -11.80 14.07
C LEU A 44 4.07 -12.87 12.98
N ASP A 45 2.95 -13.48 12.59
CA ASP A 45 2.87 -14.39 11.46
C ASP A 45 3.38 -13.72 10.18
N GLY A 46 2.84 -12.54 9.83
CA GLY A 46 3.30 -11.80 8.65
C GLY A 46 4.79 -11.44 8.69
N LEU A 47 5.31 -11.03 9.85
CA LEU A 47 6.72 -10.68 10.03
C LEU A 47 7.62 -11.91 9.90
N PHE A 48 7.31 -13.00 10.62
CA PHE A 48 8.10 -14.23 10.59
C PHE A 48 8.03 -14.89 9.22
N GLY A 49 6.86 -14.92 8.58
CA GLY A 49 6.69 -15.39 7.21
C GLY A 49 7.54 -14.59 6.21
N ALA A 50 7.57 -13.25 6.32
CA ALA A 50 8.41 -12.41 5.46
C ALA A 50 9.91 -12.68 5.66
N ILE A 51 10.37 -12.80 6.90
CA ILE A 51 11.77 -13.12 7.21
C ILE A 51 12.12 -14.51 6.67
N SER A 52 11.26 -15.50 6.90
CA SER A 52 11.42 -16.86 6.39
C SER A 52 11.56 -16.86 4.87
N TYR A 53 10.69 -16.15 4.17
CA TYR A 53 10.72 -16.03 2.71
C TYR A 53 12.02 -15.39 2.21
N VAL A 54 12.46 -14.28 2.81
CA VAL A 54 13.71 -13.61 2.43
C VAL A 54 14.92 -14.52 2.66
N LEU A 55 14.95 -15.25 3.77
CA LEU A 55 16.01 -16.21 4.06
C LEU A 55 15.99 -17.38 3.07
N ALA A 56 14.80 -17.84 2.65
CA ALA A 56 14.64 -18.92 1.68
C ALA A 56 15.13 -18.55 0.26
N LEU A 57 15.25 -17.25 -0.07
CA LEU A 57 15.88 -16.81 -1.32
C LEU A 57 17.39 -17.12 -1.39
N PHE A 58 18.03 -17.41 -0.24
CA PHE A 58 19.44 -17.77 -0.15
C PHE A 58 19.55 -19.25 0.28
N PRO A 59 19.84 -20.17 -0.67
CA PRO A 59 19.92 -21.60 -0.37
C PRO A 59 20.89 -21.89 0.79
N GLY A 60 20.42 -22.62 1.80
CA GLY A 60 21.23 -23.03 2.96
C GLY A 60 21.31 -22.02 4.11
N SER A 61 20.44 -21.00 4.17
CA SER A 61 20.40 -20.06 5.28
C SER A 61 19.86 -20.72 6.58
N PRO A 62 20.67 -20.81 7.66
CA PRO A 62 20.21 -21.36 8.93
C PRO A 62 19.30 -20.34 9.61
N GLY A 63 18.00 -20.45 9.37
CA GLY A 63 16.99 -19.58 9.97
C GLY A 63 15.64 -19.59 9.28
N ALA A 64 15.58 -19.91 7.97
CA ALA A 64 14.32 -19.92 7.23
C ALA A 64 13.28 -20.87 7.86
N GLU A 65 13.68 -22.11 8.18
CA GLU A 65 12.80 -23.08 8.83
C GLU A 65 12.35 -22.65 10.23
N ALA A 66 13.23 -22.00 11.00
CA ALA A 66 12.88 -21.51 12.34
C ALA A 66 11.83 -20.40 12.29
N PHE A 67 11.97 -19.45 11.35
CA PHE A 67 10.98 -18.40 11.13
C PHE A 67 9.69 -18.95 10.50
N ALA A 68 9.76 -19.94 9.61
CA ALA A 68 8.58 -20.64 9.10
C ALA A 68 7.79 -21.31 10.24
N SER A 69 8.49 -21.99 11.14
CA SER A 69 7.87 -22.64 12.31
C SER A 69 7.25 -21.61 13.26
N ALA A 70 7.94 -20.48 13.51
CA ALA A 70 7.40 -19.39 14.34
C ALA A 70 6.17 -18.73 13.71
N SER A 71 6.15 -18.57 12.39
CA SER A 71 4.99 -18.11 11.61
C SER A 71 3.80 -19.04 11.83
N ALA A 72 3.99 -20.35 11.64
CA ALA A 72 2.95 -21.35 11.82
C ALA A 72 2.37 -21.38 13.25
N LEU A 73 3.20 -21.18 14.28
CA LEU A 73 2.70 -21.06 15.65
C LEU A 73 1.84 -19.80 15.87
N CYS A 74 2.13 -18.71 15.15
CA CYS A 74 1.36 -17.48 15.25
C CYS A 74 0.06 -17.55 14.47
N SER A 75 0.02 -18.26 13.33
CA SER A 75 -1.21 -18.40 12.53
C SER A 75 -2.34 -19.10 13.27
N ASP A 76 -2.01 -19.98 14.22
CA ASP A 76 -2.98 -20.77 14.99
C ASP A 76 -3.59 -20.01 16.18
N LEU A 77 -3.08 -18.81 16.50
CA LEU A 77 -3.59 -18.05 17.65
C LEU A 77 -4.81 -17.20 17.25
N PRO A 78 -5.88 -17.20 18.07
CA PRO A 78 -7.08 -16.42 17.80
C PRO A 78 -6.78 -14.92 17.86
N HIS A 79 -7.31 -14.17 16.90
CA HIS A 79 -7.16 -12.72 16.76
C HIS A 79 -8.48 -12.09 16.31
N LEU A 80 -8.65 -10.79 16.56
CA LEU A 80 -9.92 -10.07 16.41
C LEU A 80 -10.44 -10.11 14.97
N LEU A 81 -9.55 -9.96 14.01
CA LEU A 81 -9.87 -9.93 12.58
C LEU A 81 -9.89 -11.33 11.94
N SER A 82 -9.84 -12.41 12.73
CA SER A 82 -9.89 -13.77 12.17
C SER A 82 -11.24 -14.05 11.52
N ARG A 83 -11.23 -14.84 10.44
CA ARG A 83 -12.46 -15.30 9.80
C ARG A 83 -13.29 -16.24 10.68
N GLU A 84 -12.66 -16.88 11.65
CA GLU A 84 -13.29 -17.80 12.59
C GLU A 84 -14.18 -17.06 13.60
N LEU A 85 -13.80 -15.83 13.98
CA LEU A 85 -14.58 -15.02 14.92
C LEU A 85 -15.89 -14.54 14.29
N ILE A 86 -15.83 -14.13 13.02
CA ILE A 86 -16.98 -13.66 12.25
C ILE A 86 -17.04 -14.45 10.92
N PRO A 87 -17.56 -15.69 10.97
CA PRO A 87 -17.67 -16.53 9.79
C PRO A 87 -18.83 -16.05 8.92
N ASN A 88 -18.58 -15.98 7.61
CA ASN A 88 -19.58 -15.62 6.60
C ASN A 88 -19.84 -16.77 5.61
N ARG A 89 -19.20 -17.93 5.81
CA ARG A 89 -19.25 -19.09 4.91
C ARG A 89 -20.06 -20.21 5.56
N GLY A 90 -21.37 -19.98 5.65
CA GLY A 90 -22.35 -20.95 6.11
C GLY A 90 -23.31 -21.38 5.00
N TYR A 91 -24.23 -22.27 5.32
CA TYR A 91 -25.27 -22.74 4.41
C TYR A 91 -26.65 -22.49 5.03
N TYR A 92 -27.66 -22.34 4.18
CA TYR A 92 -29.05 -22.28 4.62
C TYR A 92 -29.59 -23.71 4.79
N ASP A 93 -30.40 -23.99 5.80
CA ASP A 93 -30.95 -25.33 6.02
C ASP A 93 -32.46 -25.45 5.68
N GLY A 94 -33.03 -24.42 5.05
CA GLY A 94 -34.46 -24.29 4.81
C GLY A 94 -35.18 -23.44 5.86
N SER A 95 -34.56 -23.23 7.04
CA SER A 95 -35.13 -22.45 8.15
C SER A 95 -34.23 -21.33 8.66
N ALA A 96 -32.92 -21.58 8.73
CA ALA A 96 -31.92 -20.69 9.29
C ALA A 96 -30.56 -20.88 8.62
N TRP A 97 -29.69 -19.88 8.78
CA TRP A 97 -28.29 -19.97 8.34
C TRP A 97 -27.45 -20.69 9.41
N GLN A 98 -26.75 -21.74 8.99
CA GLN A 98 -25.85 -22.53 9.81
C GLN A 98 -24.39 -22.19 9.48
N GLY A 99 -23.54 -22.08 10.48
CA GLY A 99 -22.10 -21.80 10.29
C GLY A 99 -21.76 -20.34 9.95
N THR A 100 -22.74 -19.43 9.94
CA THR A 100 -22.51 -17.98 9.86
C THR A 100 -22.53 -17.32 11.24
N PHE A 101 -21.92 -16.14 11.35
CA PHE A 101 -21.87 -15.36 12.59
C PHE A 101 -23.28 -15.09 13.12
N LEU A 102 -23.60 -15.61 14.31
CA LEU A 102 -24.90 -15.50 14.97
C LEU A 102 -26.10 -16.00 14.12
N GLY A 103 -25.86 -16.88 13.15
CA GLY A 103 -26.91 -17.32 12.21
C GLY A 103 -27.41 -16.21 11.28
N LEU A 104 -26.65 -15.12 11.13
CA LEU A 104 -26.96 -14.04 10.19
C LEU A 104 -26.75 -14.49 8.75
N GLU A 105 -27.42 -13.82 7.81
CA GLU A 105 -27.11 -14.06 6.40
C GLU A 105 -25.63 -13.74 6.08
N PRO A 106 -25.00 -14.46 5.14
CA PRO A 106 -23.60 -14.26 4.75
C PRO A 106 -23.26 -12.80 4.42
N LYS A 107 -24.17 -12.05 3.79
CA LYS A 107 -23.95 -10.63 3.46
C LYS A 107 -23.72 -9.75 4.69
N TYR A 108 -24.48 -9.98 5.76
CA TYR A 108 -24.37 -9.20 7.00
C TYR A 108 -23.15 -9.62 7.81
N ALA A 109 -22.89 -10.93 7.92
CA ALA A 109 -21.69 -11.44 8.58
C ALA A 109 -20.40 -10.90 7.90
N TRP A 110 -20.36 -10.92 6.56
CA TRP A 110 -19.27 -10.32 5.80
C TRP A 110 -19.17 -8.80 6.02
N LEU A 111 -20.29 -8.07 5.98
CA LEU A 111 -20.29 -6.62 6.16
C LEU A 111 -19.78 -6.22 7.54
N ILE A 112 -20.18 -6.93 8.60
CA ILE A 112 -19.69 -6.69 9.97
C ILE A 112 -18.18 -6.88 10.01
N ARG A 113 -17.65 -7.98 9.46
CA ARG A 113 -16.21 -8.23 9.42
C ARG A 113 -15.47 -7.16 8.60
N PHE A 114 -15.99 -6.83 7.42
CA PHE A 114 -15.44 -5.78 6.57
C PHE A 114 -15.35 -4.45 7.33
N LEU A 115 -16.46 -3.99 7.93
CA LEU A 115 -16.49 -2.75 8.70
C LEU A 115 -15.58 -2.79 9.93
N LEU A 116 -15.46 -3.95 10.61
CA LEU A 116 -14.58 -4.14 11.75
C LEU A 116 -13.10 -3.91 11.37
N VAL A 117 -12.65 -4.42 10.22
CA VAL A 117 -11.28 -4.20 9.72
C VAL A 117 -11.02 -2.70 9.50
N TYR A 118 -11.92 -2.02 8.81
CA TYR A 118 -11.75 -0.58 8.54
C TYR A 118 -11.86 0.27 9.80
N ALA A 119 -12.73 -0.10 10.75
CA ALA A 119 -12.82 0.55 12.06
C ALA A 119 -11.53 0.36 12.87
N TYR A 120 -10.97 -0.85 12.88
CA TYR A 120 -9.70 -1.14 13.53
C TYR A 120 -8.57 -0.26 12.97
N VAL A 121 -8.44 -0.16 11.65
CA VAL A 121 -7.43 0.71 11.01
C VAL A 121 -7.68 2.18 11.34
N ALA A 122 -8.94 2.64 11.33
CA ALA A 122 -9.28 4.00 11.70
C ALA A 122 -8.88 4.33 13.15
N VAL A 123 -9.11 3.39 14.08
CA VAL A 123 -8.67 3.53 15.49
C VAL A 123 -7.14 3.56 15.59
N LEU A 124 -6.43 2.75 14.82
CA LEU A 124 -4.96 2.74 14.78
C LEU A 124 -4.41 4.08 14.26
N LEU A 125 -4.99 4.63 13.19
CA LEU A 125 -4.64 5.95 12.66
C LEU A 125 -4.95 7.08 13.66
N ALA A 126 -6.10 7.02 14.32
CA ALA A 126 -6.47 7.97 15.37
C ALA A 126 -5.51 7.88 16.57
N TRP A 127 -5.07 6.68 16.94
CA TRP A 127 -4.09 6.44 17.99
C TRP A 127 -2.71 7.01 17.62
N LEU A 128 -2.24 6.82 16.38
CA LEU A 128 -1.01 7.44 15.87
C LEU A 128 -1.09 8.97 15.93
N TRP A 129 -2.20 9.53 15.45
CA TRP A 129 -2.45 10.98 15.48
C TRP A 129 -2.47 11.52 16.90
N TYR A 130 -3.18 10.85 17.80
CA TYR A 130 -3.22 11.23 19.22
C TYR A 130 -1.83 11.17 19.86
N GLY A 131 -1.01 10.16 19.52
CA GLY A 131 0.38 10.06 19.96
C GLY A 131 1.22 11.26 19.53
N TYR A 132 1.04 11.72 18.31
CA TYR A 132 1.72 12.91 17.82
C TYR A 132 1.27 14.20 18.55
N VAL A 133 -0.03 14.38 18.78
CA VAL A 133 -0.56 15.51 19.57
C VAL A 133 -0.04 15.45 21.02
N LEU A 134 0.01 14.26 21.60
CA LEU A 134 0.54 14.01 22.95
C LEU A 134 2.02 14.39 23.04
N PHE A 135 2.82 13.97 22.04
CA PHE A 135 4.22 14.32 21.90
C PHE A 135 4.42 15.84 21.80
N ARG A 136 3.68 16.53 20.91
CA ARG A 136 3.72 17.99 20.78
C ARG A 136 3.44 18.71 22.10
N ARG A 137 2.49 18.21 22.90
CA ARG A 137 2.02 18.87 24.12
C ARG A 137 2.89 18.63 25.36
N HIS A 138 3.51 17.46 25.50
CA HIS A 138 4.13 17.06 26.79
C HIS A 138 5.60 16.65 26.70
N TYR A 139 6.12 16.30 25.53
CA TYR A 139 7.45 15.70 25.43
C TYR A 139 8.38 16.40 24.44
N ARG A 140 7.88 17.36 23.67
CA ARG A 140 8.67 18.11 22.69
C ARG A 140 9.59 19.10 23.42
N ALA A 141 10.84 19.22 22.96
CA ALA A 141 11.84 20.13 23.57
C ALA A 141 11.68 21.57 23.07
N ALA A 142 11.39 21.73 21.78
CA ALA A 142 11.21 23.04 21.17
C ALA A 142 9.71 23.37 21.08
N ASP A 143 9.35 24.65 21.27
CA ASP A 143 7.97 25.12 21.11
C ASP A 143 7.48 25.13 19.66
N TRP A 144 8.39 24.96 18.70
CA TRP A 144 8.07 24.91 17.29
C TRP A 144 9.06 24.05 16.51
N THR A 145 8.57 23.31 15.52
CA THR A 145 9.40 22.61 14.53
C THR A 145 8.80 22.80 13.13
N PRO A 146 9.62 22.86 12.06
CA PRO A 146 9.12 22.96 10.69
C PRO A 146 8.12 21.84 10.32
N THR A 147 8.30 20.64 10.90
CA THR A 147 7.39 19.50 10.70
C THR A 147 5.98 19.75 11.21
N ASP A 148 5.81 20.63 12.21
CA ASP A 148 4.49 20.97 12.73
C ASP A 148 3.70 21.80 11.71
N ASP A 149 4.34 22.78 11.08
CA ASP A 149 3.73 23.60 10.03
C ASP A 149 3.32 22.74 8.83
N VAL A 150 4.17 21.79 8.43
CA VAL A 150 3.85 20.83 7.36
C VAL A 150 2.58 20.04 7.70
N ILE A 151 2.50 19.50 8.91
CA ILE A 151 1.35 18.69 9.32
C ILE A 151 0.09 19.54 9.45
N ASP A 152 0.20 20.77 9.95
CA ASP A 152 -0.93 21.67 10.10
C ASP A 152 -1.45 22.14 8.73
N ARG A 153 -0.56 22.44 7.77
CA ARG A 153 -0.93 22.71 6.36
C ARG A 153 -1.62 21.53 5.70
N LEU A 154 -1.06 20.31 5.85
CA LEU A 154 -1.65 19.09 5.28
C LEU A 154 -3.06 18.83 5.85
N ARG A 155 -3.29 19.14 7.13
CA ARG A 155 -4.58 18.96 7.80
C ARG A 155 -5.68 19.86 7.24
N SER A 156 -5.35 21.02 6.67
CA SER A 156 -6.31 21.89 5.98
C SER A 156 -6.42 21.60 4.47
N HIS A 157 -5.58 20.72 3.93
CA HIS A 157 -5.49 20.48 2.49
C HIS A 157 -6.50 19.42 2.02
N TYR A 158 -7.69 19.84 1.60
CA TYR A 158 -8.78 18.91 1.20
C TYR A 158 -8.39 17.89 0.14
N TRP A 159 -7.64 18.28 -0.89
CA TRP A 159 -7.20 17.36 -1.95
C TRP A 159 -6.21 16.29 -1.42
N GLY A 160 -5.22 16.69 -0.62
CA GLY A 160 -4.33 15.78 0.09
C GLY A 160 -5.06 14.83 1.04
N LEU A 161 -6.09 15.33 1.76
CA LEU A 161 -6.93 14.50 2.64
C LEU A 161 -7.79 13.49 1.87
N PHE A 162 -8.34 13.88 0.72
CA PHE A 162 -9.01 12.94 -0.19
C PHE A 162 -8.04 11.84 -0.63
N GLY A 163 -6.84 12.22 -1.05
CA GLY A 163 -5.79 11.28 -1.41
C GLY A 163 -5.44 10.33 -0.28
N LEU A 164 -5.25 10.87 0.93
CA LEU A 164 -4.99 10.09 2.14
C LEU A 164 -6.08 9.06 2.40
N ALA A 165 -7.35 9.46 2.32
CA ALA A 165 -8.48 8.55 2.55
C ALA A 165 -8.50 7.39 1.54
N VAL A 166 -8.26 7.67 0.26
CA VAL A 166 -8.21 6.65 -0.79
C VAL A 166 -7.01 5.71 -0.62
N VAL A 167 -5.83 6.25 -0.31
CA VAL A 167 -4.62 5.45 -0.07
C VAL A 167 -4.80 4.58 1.16
N VAL A 168 -5.36 5.09 2.26
CA VAL A 168 -5.68 4.30 3.45
C VAL A 168 -6.66 3.19 3.10
N PHE A 169 -7.70 3.47 2.32
CA PHE A 169 -8.66 2.46 1.88
C PHE A 169 -7.98 1.33 1.08
N PHE A 170 -7.14 1.70 0.11
CA PHE A 170 -6.40 0.77 -0.73
C PHE A 170 -5.40 -0.08 0.06
N VAL A 171 -4.58 0.57 0.91
CA VAL A 171 -3.59 -0.12 1.74
C VAL A 171 -4.27 -1.06 2.73
N THR A 172 -5.39 -0.65 3.33
CA THR A 172 -6.20 -1.51 4.21
C THR A 172 -6.68 -2.74 3.46
N MET A 173 -7.25 -2.56 2.27
CA MET A 173 -7.72 -3.67 1.44
C MET A 173 -6.59 -4.62 1.05
N ALA A 174 -5.41 -4.10 0.72
CA ALA A 174 -4.23 -4.89 0.32
C ALA A 174 -3.61 -5.66 1.48
N VAL A 175 -3.41 -5.00 2.63
CA VAL A 175 -2.81 -5.60 3.83
C VAL A 175 -3.75 -6.65 4.42
N PHE A 176 -5.04 -6.34 4.53
CA PHE A 176 -6.05 -7.23 5.11
C PHE A 176 -6.82 -8.07 4.07
N ALA A 177 -6.29 -8.20 2.84
CA ALA A 177 -6.94 -8.97 1.75
C ALA A 177 -7.48 -10.36 2.17
N PRO A 178 -6.73 -11.18 2.95
CA PRO A 178 -7.20 -12.48 3.43
C PRO A 178 -8.39 -12.39 4.36
N VAL A 179 -8.65 -11.26 5.01
CA VAL A 179 -9.76 -11.08 5.96
C VAL A 179 -10.96 -10.40 5.30
N VAL A 180 -10.71 -9.35 4.52
CA VAL A 180 -11.80 -8.54 3.93
C VAL A 180 -12.57 -9.27 2.83
N GLY A 181 -11.95 -10.25 2.16
CA GLY A 181 -12.63 -11.05 1.14
C GLY A 181 -13.79 -11.87 1.70
N PRO A 182 -14.89 -12.11 0.96
CA PRO A 182 -15.91 -13.08 1.35
C PRO A 182 -15.36 -14.52 1.33
N THR A 183 -14.40 -14.81 0.45
CA THR A 183 -13.71 -16.10 0.32
C THR A 183 -12.20 -15.92 0.42
N THR A 184 -11.44 -17.01 0.59
CA THR A 184 -9.97 -16.96 0.57
C THR A 184 -9.44 -17.16 -0.85
N ALA A 185 -8.24 -16.65 -1.15
CA ALA A 185 -7.61 -16.89 -2.45
C ALA A 185 -7.25 -18.37 -2.64
N GLU A 186 -6.92 -19.09 -1.58
CA GLU A 186 -6.61 -20.52 -1.63
C GLU A 186 -7.83 -21.32 -2.12
N GLU A 187 -8.96 -21.14 -1.43
CA GLU A 187 -10.20 -21.87 -1.72
C GLU A 187 -10.85 -21.42 -3.03
N ASN A 188 -10.84 -20.12 -3.36
CA ASN A 188 -11.60 -19.63 -4.50
C ASN A 188 -10.76 -19.56 -5.80
N ILE A 189 -9.45 -19.35 -5.69
CA ILE A 189 -8.60 -19.01 -6.84
C ILE A 189 -7.55 -20.08 -7.13
N GLN A 190 -6.79 -20.53 -6.14
CA GLN A 190 -5.62 -21.41 -6.33
C GLN A 190 -5.98 -22.89 -6.40
N GLY A 191 -6.68 -23.40 -5.38
CA GLY A 191 -7.07 -24.81 -5.27
C GLY A 191 -8.58 -25.02 -5.07
N PRO A 192 -9.45 -24.57 -5.99
CA PRO A 192 -10.89 -24.61 -5.75
C PRO A 192 -11.49 -26.03 -5.75
N TYR A 193 -10.83 -27.01 -6.37
CA TYR A 193 -11.30 -28.40 -6.39
C TYR A 193 -10.84 -29.23 -5.17
N SER A 194 -9.94 -28.70 -4.33
CA SER A 194 -9.52 -29.37 -3.09
C SER A 194 -10.34 -28.97 -1.87
N HIS A 195 -11.36 -28.12 -2.06
CA HIS A 195 -12.18 -27.57 -1.00
C HIS A 195 -13.65 -27.81 -1.33
N GLU A 196 -14.40 -28.27 -0.34
CA GLU A 196 -15.82 -28.56 -0.43
C GLU A 196 -16.64 -27.55 0.37
N MET A 197 -17.90 -27.41 0.00
CA MET A 197 -18.88 -26.61 0.74
C MET A 197 -20.24 -27.27 0.70
N GLN A 198 -21.07 -26.93 1.68
CA GLN A 198 -22.46 -27.35 1.73
C GLN A 198 -23.35 -26.22 1.23
N TYR A 199 -24.44 -26.57 0.55
CA TYR A 199 -25.46 -25.64 0.10
C TYR A 199 -26.85 -26.27 0.20
N PHE A 200 -27.88 -25.43 0.31
CA PHE A 200 -29.25 -25.88 0.23
C PHE A 200 -29.65 -26.00 -1.23
N ASN A 201 -30.05 -27.19 -1.65
CA ASN A 201 -30.64 -27.37 -2.97
C ASN A 201 -32.16 -27.22 -2.83
N GLU A 202 -32.71 -26.15 -3.41
CA GLU A 202 -34.15 -25.87 -3.37
C GLU A 202 -34.97 -26.91 -4.12
N ASP A 203 -34.41 -27.58 -5.14
CA ASP A 203 -35.11 -28.60 -5.92
C ASP A 203 -35.25 -29.92 -5.16
N THR A 204 -34.25 -30.28 -4.35
CA THR A 204 -34.25 -31.53 -3.57
C THR A 204 -34.68 -31.31 -2.12
N GLU A 205 -34.83 -30.06 -1.69
CA GLU A 205 -35.06 -29.63 -0.29
C GLU A 205 -34.04 -30.25 0.69
N THR A 206 -32.82 -30.55 0.21
CA THR A 206 -31.76 -31.17 1.03
C THR A 206 -30.47 -30.38 0.98
N VAL A 207 -29.65 -30.53 2.03
CA VAL A 207 -28.31 -29.97 2.08
C VAL A 207 -27.36 -30.91 1.36
N GLU A 208 -26.73 -30.40 0.30
CA GLU A 208 -25.82 -31.14 -0.55
C GLU A 208 -24.39 -30.60 -0.42
N THR A 209 -23.41 -31.45 -0.66
CA THR A 209 -21.99 -31.08 -0.68
C THR A 209 -21.52 -30.96 -2.12
N ILE A 210 -20.81 -29.87 -2.43
CA ILE A 210 -20.23 -29.61 -3.75
C ILE A 210 -18.81 -29.06 -3.59
N THR A 211 -17.95 -29.29 -4.59
CA THR A 211 -16.63 -28.64 -4.61
C THR A 211 -16.76 -27.14 -4.92
N ILE A 212 -15.87 -26.32 -4.35
CA ILE A 212 -15.86 -24.88 -4.65
C ILE A 212 -15.58 -24.63 -6.13
N GLY A 213 -14.79 -25.48 -6.77
CA GLY A 213 -14.51 -25.43 -8.20
C GLY A 213 -15.75 -25.63 -9.07
N GLU A 214 -16.59 -26.61 -8.76
CA GLU A 214 -17.87 -26.81 -9.45
C GLU A 214 -18.85 -25.67 -9.17
N ALA A 215 -18.94 -25.21 -7.91
CA ALA A 215 -19.75 -24.06 -7.56
C ALA A 215 -19.30 -22.80 -8.32
N ASN A 216 -18.00 -22.55 -8.46
CA ASN A 216 -17.48 -21.45 -9.29
C ASN A 216 -17.92 -21.60 -10.76
N LEU A 217 -17.93 -22.81 -11.34
CA LEU A 217 -18.39 -22.97 -12.72
C LEU A 217 -19.88 -22.64 -12.89
N GLY A 218 -20.72 -22.98 -11.90
CA GLY A 218 -22.14 -22.62 -11.88
C GLY A 218 -22.37 -21.12 -11.75
N SER A 219 -21.54 -20.43 -10.96
CA SER A 219 -21.66 -18.99 -10.68
C SER A 219 -20.96 -18.08 -11.71
N ALA A 220 -20.72 -18.58 -12.92
CA ALA A 220 -19.99 -17.86 -13.96
C ALA A 220 -20.81 -16.72 -14.57
N SER A 221 -20.29 -15.49 -14.50
CA SER A 221 -20.92 -14.32 -15.12
C SER A 221 -20.56 -14.21 -16.61
N ARG A 222 -21.54 -14.43 -17.50
CA ARG A 222 -21.36 -14.53 -18.97
C ARG A 222 -22.19 -13.53 -19.78
N GLY A 223 -22.73 -12.50 -19.13
CA GLY A 223 -23.43 -11.38 -19.78
C GLY A 223 -24.89 -11.64 -20.19
N SER A 224 -25.40 -12.87 -20.05
CA SER A 224 -26.84 -13.15 -20.17
C SER A 224 -27.56 -12.88 -18.84
N GLY A 225 -28.87 -12.59 -18.90
CA GLY A 225 -29.70 -12.37 -17.70
C GLY A 225 -29.70 -13.59 -16.77
N ASP A 226 -29.70 -14.80 -17.32
CA ASP A 226 -29.78 -16.05 -16.55
C ASP A 226 -28.40 -16.58 -16.10
N SER A 227 -27.30 -15.93 -16.49
CA SER A 227 -25.93 -16.35 -16.10
C SER A 227 -25.10 -15.13 -15.71
N ASN A 228 -25.58 -14.43 -14.68
CA ASN A 228 -24.92 -13.26 -14.14
C ASN A 228 -25.06 -13.18 -12.61
N VAL A 229 -23.94 -13.27 -11.92
CA VAL A 229 -23.86 -13.00 -10.48
C VAL A 229 -23.27 -11.60 -10.31
N GLY A 230 -24.17 -10.65 -10.10
CA GLY A 230 -23.87 -9.21 -10.08
C GLY A 230 -23.42 -8.68 -8.71
N ILE A 231 -23.45 -7.36 -8.58
CA ILE A 231 -23.08 -6.67 -7.35
C ILE A 231 -24.13 -6.97 -6.28
N TRP A 232 -23.67 -7.25 -5.06
CA TRP A 232 -24.53 -7.47 -3.90
C TRP A 232 -25.55 -8.60 -4.08
N SER A 233 -25.17 -9.67 -4.79
CA SER A 233 -26.04 -10.82 -5.04
C SER A 233 -25.51 -12.10 -4.38
N TYR A 234 -26.40 -13.08 -4.29
CA TYR A 234 -26.04 -14.46 -4.00
C TYR A 234 -25.93 -15.24 -5.31
N ASP A 235 -25.15 -16.31 -5.31
CA ASP A 235 -25.23 -17.33 -6.35
C ASP A 235 -26.19 -18.45 -5.95
N ASP A 236 -26.39 -19.41 -6.85
CA ASP A 236 -27.27 -20.58 -6.66
C ASP A 236 -26.84 -21.49 -5.50
N PHE A 237 -25.63 -21.30 -4.97
CA PHE A 237 -25.07 -22.07 -3.85
C PHE A 237 -25.12 -21.29 -2.53
N GLY A 238 -25.84 -20.17 -2.48
CA GLY A 238 -26.00 -19.34 -1.28
C GLY A 238 -24.74 -18.56 -0.88
N ARG A 239 -23.74 -18.44 -1.77
CA ARG A 239 -22.54 -17.62 -1.52
C ARG A 239 -22.81 -16.17 -1.87
N PHE A 240 -22.42 -15.29 -0.96
CA PHE A 240 -22.55 -13.86 -1.16
C PHE A 240 -21.35 -13.28 -1.92
N HIS A 241 -21.64 -12.46 -2.95
CA HIS A 241 -20.65 -11.81 -3.81
C HIS A 241 -20.78 -10.28 -3.75
N PRO A 242 -19.90 -9.56 -3.04
CA PRO A 242 -20.01 -8.11 -2.87
C PRO A 242 -19.98 -7.32 -4.17
N VAL A 243 -19.12 -7.72 -5.11
CA VAL A 243 -18.98 -7.09 -6.43
C VAL A 243 -19.23 -8.05 -7.58
N GLY A 244 -19.90 -9.17 -7.32
CA GLY A 244 -20.18 -10.22 -8.30
C GLY A 244 -19.02 -11.17 -8.56
N THR A 245 -19.15 -11.94 -9.64
CA THR A 245 -18.18 -12.97 -10.03
C THR A 245 -17.50 -12.67 -11.36
N LEU A 246 -16.36 -13.32 -11.58
CA LEU A 246 -15.66 -13.37 -12.86
C LEU A 246 -16.38 -14.31 -13.86
N VAL A 247 -15.89 -14.34 -15.10
CA VAL A 247 -16.34 -15.28 -16.14
C VAL A 247 -16.05 -16.74 -15.79
N SER A 248 -15.06 -16.97 -14.91
CA SER A 248 -14.77 -18.27 -14.30
C SER A 248 -15.62 -18.58 -13.06
N GLY A 249 -16.52 -17.66 -12.70
CA GLY A 249 -17.37 -17.64 -11.50
C GLY A 249 -16.63 -17.61 -10.15
N LYS A 250 -15.33 -17.36 -10.19
CA LYS A 250 -14.54 -16.95 -9.02
C LYS A 250 -15.03 -15.59 -8.50
N ASP A 251 -14.96 -15.38 -7.20
CA ASP A 251 -15.43 -14.16 -6.54
C ASP A 251 -14.56 -12.95 -6.94
N LEU A 252 -15.18 -11.93 -7.54
CA LEU A 252 -14.45 -10.76 -8.03
C LEU A 252 -13.90 -9.91 -6.87
N PHE A 253 -14.60 -9.83 -5.73
CA PHE A 253 -14.12 -9.02 -4.60
C PHE A 253 -12.81 -9.58 -4.04
N THR A 254 -12.77 -10.88 -3.79
CA THR A 254 -11.59 -11.61 -3.33
C THR A 254 -10.46 -11.44 -4.34
N PHE A 255 -10.76 -11.58 -5.64
CA PHE A 255 -9.77 -11.34 -6.68
C PHE A 255 -9.21 -9.90 -6.64
N LEU A 256 -10.05 -8.89 -6.44
CA LEU A 256 -9.62 -7.49 -6.34
C LEU A 256 -8.81 -7.22 -5.06
N ALA A 257 -9.22 -7.74 -3.91
CA ALA A 257 -8.50 -7.53 -2.65
C ALA A 257 -7.08 -8.12 -2.71
N PHE A 258 -6.94 -9.34 -3.22
CA PHE A 258 -5.63 -9.96 -3.41
C PHE A 258 -4.82 -9.29 -4.53
N GLY A 259 -5.46 -8.79 -5.59
CA GLY A 259 -4.79 -8.01 -6.62
C GLY A 259 -4.22 -6.68 -6.10
N ALA A 260 -4.91 -6.04 -5.15
CA ALA A 260 -4.42 -4.84 -4.48
C ALA A 260 -3.10 -5.07 -3.75
N ARG A 261 -2.96 -6.24 -3.12
CA ARG A 261 -1.73 -6.67 -2.44
C ARG A 261 -0.56 -6.80 -3.41
N VAL A 262 -0.78 -7.44 -4.56
CA VAL A 262 0.25 -7.60 -5.60
C VAL A 262 0.68 -6.24 -6.15
N SER A 263 -0.29 -5.38 -6.49
CA SER A 263 -0.03 -4.01 -6.94
C SER A 263 0.73 -3.17 -5.92
N LEU A 264 0.36 -3.25 -4.64
CA LEU A 264 1.06 -2.55 -3.55
C LEU A 264 2.49 -3.04 -3.40
N PHE A 265 2.72 -4.36 -3.45
CA PHE A 265 4.05 -4.96 -3.35
C PHE A 265 4.96 -4.53 -4.51
N ILE A 266 4.46 -4.56 -5.75
CA ILE A 266 5.22 -4.12 -6.93
C ILE A 266 5.50 -2.61 -6.86
N GLY A 267 4.50 -1.80 -6.51
CA GLY A 267 4.63 -0.35 -6.39
C GLY A 267 5.67 0.05 -5.35
N LEU A 268 5.54 -0.44 -4.11
CA LEU A 268 6.47 -0.12 -3.03
C LEU A 268 7.86 -0.69 -3.27
N GLY A 269 7.96 -1.96 -3.70
CA GLY A 269 9.25 -2.61 -3.96
C GLY A 269 10.05 -1.90 -5.05
N SER A 270 9.40 -1.54 -6.16
CA SER A 270 10.08 -0.82 -7.25
C SER A 270 10.50 0.59 -6.84
N MET A 271 9.67 1.32 -6.10
CA MET A 271 10.00 2.67 -5.61
C MET A 271 11.10 2.66 -4.54
N ALA A 272 11.13 1.65 -3.67
CA ALA A 272 12.19 1.50 -2.69
C ALA A 272 13.56 1.31 -3.36
N ILE A 273 13.65 0.40 -4.33
CA ILE A 273 14.90 0.14 -5.07
C ILE A 273 15.28 1.34 -5.95
N ALA A 274 14.33 1.91 -6.70
CA ALA A 274 14.57 3.07 -7.53
C ALA A 274 15.02 4.29 -6.71
N GLY A 275 14.37 4.54 -5.59
CA GLY A 275 14.69 5.64 -4.68
C GLY A 275 16.05 5.45 -4.00
N PHE A 276 16.40 4.22 -3.64
CA PHE A 276 17.73 3.92 -3.12
C PHE A 276 18.83 4.20 -4.15
N ILE A 277 18.66 3.74 -5.39
CA ILE A 277 19.58 4.00 -6.51
C ILE A 277 19.68 5.52 -6.75
N ALA A 278 18.53 6.19 -6.89
CA ALA A 278 18.45 7.61 -7.16
C ALA A 278 19.14 8.46 -6.08
N THR A 279 18.90 8.15 -4.81
CA THR A 279 19.50 8.87 -3.67
C THR A 279 21.00 8.66 -3.60
N THR A 280 21.44 7.41 -3.77
CA THR A 280 22.88 7.07 -3.76
C THR A 280 23.61 7.81 -4.87
N LEU A 281 23.05 7.79 -6.09
CA LEU A 281 23.63 8.50 -7.22
C LEU A 281 23.57 10.02 -7.02
N ALA A 282 22.47 10.57 -6.49
CA ALA A 282 22.35 12.02 -6.25
C ALA A 282 23.38 12.53 -5.24
N LEU A 283 23.61 11.79 -4.15
CA LEU A 283 24.65 12.10 -3.17
C LEU A 283 26.05 12.08 -3.80
N VAL A 284 26.35 11.03 -4.57
CA VAL A 284 27.64 10.84 -5.23
C VAL A 284 27.89 11.93 -6.27
N THR A 285 26.90 12.24 -7.12
CA THR A 285 27.02 13.28 -8.16
C THR A 285 27.13 14.67 -7.55
N ALA A 286 26.42 14.94 -6.45
CA ALA A 286 26.48 16.22 -5.76
C ALA A 286 27.82 16.43 -5.02
N TYR A 287 28.38 15.38 -4.43
CA TYR A 287 29.63 15.46 -3.67
C TYR A 287 30.86 15.58 -4.57
N TYR A 288 30.97 14.71 -5.59
CA TYR A 288 32.17 14.66 -6.45
C TYR A 288 32.11 15.62 -7.64
N LYS A 289 30.91 15.96 -8.13
CA LYS A 289 30.67 16.83 -9.29
C LYS A 289 31.41 16.36 -10.56
N GLY A 290 31.35 17.14 -11.64
CA GLY A 290 32.14 16.94 -12.86
C GLY A 290 31.85 15.61 -13.58
N VAL A 291 32.87 14.78 -13.74
CA VAL A 291 32.81 13.55 -14.55
C VAL A 291 31.81 12.54 -13.98
N THR A 292 31.71 12.41 -12.66
CA THR A 292 30.77 11.48 -12.03
C THR A 292 29.32 11.84 -12.35
N ASP A 293 29.00 13.14 -12.31
CA ASP A 293 27.69 13.65 -12.70
C ASP A 293 27.42 13.44 -14.19
N LEU A 294 28.40 13.69 -15.06
CA LEU A 294 28.29 13.43 -16.51
C LEU A 294 28.00 11.94 -16.81
N ILE A 295 28.70 11.00 -16.16
CA ILE A 295 28.46 9.56 -16.35
C ILE A 295 27.03 9.19 -15.96
N VAL A 296 26.53 9.74 -14.84
CA VAL A 296 25.17 9.47 -14.40
C VAL A 296 24.15 10.08 -15.35
N VAL A 297 24.34 11.32 -15.83
CA VAL A 297 23.50 11.92 -16.88
C VAL A 297 23.42 11.00 -18.10
N LEU A 298 24.56 10.59 -18.66
CA LEU A 298 24.62 9.74 -19.86
C LEU A 298 23.93 8.38 -19.64
N THR A 299 24.18 7.74 -18.50
CA THR A 299 23.52 6.48 -18.14
C THR A 299 22.01 6.66 -18.02
N SER A 300 21.60 7.74 -17.37
CA SER A 300 20.21 8.08 -17.12
C SER A 300 19.46 8.41 -18.43
N ASP A 301 20.09 9.13 -19.34
CA ASP A 301 19.56 9.46 -20.68
C ASP A 301 19.45 8.19 -21.54
N SER A 302 20.43 7.29 -21.47
CA SER A 302 20.40 6.01 -22.20
C SER A 302 19.21 5.14 -21.81
N VAL A 303 18.88 5.08 -20.52
CA VAL A 303 17.71 4.35 -20.03
C VAL A 303 16.41 4.98 -20.51
N GLN A 304 16.28 6.32 -20.42
CA GLN A 304 15.05 7.02 -20.81
C GLN A 304 14.85 7.15 -22.32
N ALA A 305 15.90 6.98 -23.13
CA ALA A 305 15.80 6.96 -24.58
C ALA A 305 14.96 5.78 -25.09
N MET A 306 14.85 4.71 -24.30
CA MET A 306 14.05 3.53 -24.63
C MET A 306 12.60 3.69 -24.15
N PRO A 307 11.59 3.39 -24.99
CA PRO A 307 10.20 3.40 -24.55
C PRO A 307 9.96 2.38 -23.42
N ALA A 308 9.55 2.89 -22.25
CA ALA A 308 9.39 2.08 -21.03
C ALA A 308 8.51 0.84 -21.22
N LEU A 309 7.38 0.98 -21.94
CA LEU A 309 6.48 -0.15 -22.22
C LEU A 309 7.18 -1.23 -23.06
N LEU A 310 7.92 -0.84 -24.11
CA LEU A 310 8.63 -1.78 -24.97
C LEU A 310 9.71 -2.53 -24.20
N LEU A 311 10.43 -1.84 -23.31
CA LEU A 311 11.42 -2.47 -22.43
C LEU A 311 10.80 -3.54 -21.53
N VAL A 312 9.67 -3.23 -20.89
CA VAL A 312 9.02 -4.18 -19.99
C VAL A 312 8.48 -5.39 -20.76
N ILE A 313 7.88 -5.16 -21.93
CA ILE A 313 7.39 -6.24 -22.80
C ILE A 313 8.54 -7.15 -23.23
N LEU A 314 9.63 -6.56 -23.77
CA LEU A 314 10.80 -7.30 -24.21
C LEU A 314 11.41 -8.11 -23.06
N ALA A 315 11.59 -7.49 -21.90
CA ALA A 315 12.14 -8.16 -20.73
C ALA A 315 11.25 -9.31 -20.24
N THR A 316 9.92 -9.14 -20.25
CA THR A 316 8.99 -10.22 -19.87
C THR A 316 9.12 -11.43 -20.79
N VAL A 317 9.31 -11.21 -22.09
CA VAL A 317 9.52 -12.29 -23.07
C VAL A 317 10.90 -12.95 -22.90
N VAL A 318 11.96 -12.15 -22.76
CA VAL A 318 13.34 -12.65 -22.62
C VAL A 318 13.55 -13.43 -21.34
N PHE A 319 12.98 -12.95 -20.22
CA PHE A 319 13.15 -13.55 -18.90
C PHE A 319 12.06 -14.59 -18.57
N LYS A 320 11.17 -14.94 -19.51
CA LYS A 320 10.04 -15.86 -19.27
C LYS A 320 10.43 -17.19 -18.62
N ASN A 321 11.58 -17.75 -18.98
CA ASN A 321 12.08 -19.04 -18.47
C ASN A 321 13.20 -18.86 -17.43
N HIS A 322 13.37 -17.66 -16.89
CA HIS A 322 14.38 -17.35 -15.90
C HIS A 322 13.77 -17.44 -14.50
N TRP A 323 14.50 -18.01 -13.53
CA TRP A 323 14.01 -18.20 -12.15
C TRP A 323 13.46 -16.91 -11.50
N ILE A 324 14.02 -15.75 -11.85
CA ILE A 324 13.53 -14.42 -11.38
C ILE A 324 12.08 -14.15 -11.79
N ALA A 325 11.64 -14.64 -12.96
CA ALA A 325 10.26 -14.48 -13.42
C ALA A 325 9.28 -15.44 -12.73
N GLU A 326 9.77 -16.50 -12.09
CA GLU A 326 8.94 -17.44 -11.33
C GLU A 326 8.71 -16.96 -9.89
N ILE A 327 9.64 -16.16 -9.35
CA ILE A 327 9.53 -15.60 -7.99
C ILE A 327 8.28 -14.73 -7.88
N TYR A 328 7.38 -15.13 -6.98
CA TYR A 328 6.12 -14.46 -6.70
C TYR A 328 5.30 -14.21 -7.98
N ASN A 329 5.25 -15.21 -8.87
CA ASN A 329 4.47 -15.19 -10.12
C ASN A 329 4.80 -13.98 -11.02
N GLY A 330 6.08 -13.58 -11.07
CA GLY A 330 6.57 -12.52 -11.94
C GLY A 330 6.63 -11.13 -11.30
N ALA A 331 6.13 -10.94 -10.07
CA ALA A 331 6.17 -9.63 -9.42
C ALA A 331 7.60 -9.13 -9.19
N MET A 332 8.55 -10.03 -8.89
CA MET A 332 9.94 -9.63 -8.68
C MET A 332 10.56 -9.05 -9.96
N LEU A 333 10.29 -9.67 -11.10
CA LEU A 333 10.73 -9.16 -12.40
C LEU A 333 10.20 -7.73 -12.63
N PHE A 334 8.90 -7.50 -12.40
CA PHE A 334 8.31 -6.16 -12.54
C PHE A 334 8.93 -5.15 -11.56
N ILE A 335 9.19 -5.53 -10.31
CA ILE A 335 9.85 -4.67 -9.33
C ILE A 335 11.21 -4.21 -9.85
N LEU A 336 12.04 -5.13 -10.36
CA LEU A 336 13.37 -4.81 -10.88
C LEU A 336 13.30 -3.96 -12.15
N LEU A 337 12.38 -4.27 -13.06
CA LEU A 337 12.20 -3.51 -14.30
C LEU A 337 11.73 -2.09 -14.04
N PHE A 338 10.70 -1.92 -13.20
CA PHE A 338 10.24 -0.58 -12.83
C PHE A 338 11.31 0.17 -12.04
N ALA A 339 12.09 -0.50 -11.19
CA ALA A 339 13.20 0.14 -10.51
C ALA A 339 14.26 0.67 -11.49
N LEU A 340 14.64 -0.15 -12.47
CA LEU A 340 15.59 0.21 -13.53
C LEU A 340 15.08 1.38 -14.38
N ILE A 341 13.79 1.39 -14.70
CA ILE A 341 13.19 2.40 -15.58
C ILE A 341 12.92 3.72 -14.83
N ARG A 342 12.61 3.68 -13.53
CA ARG A 342 12.13 4.84 -12.76
C ARG A 342 13.21 5.59 -12.00
N TRP A 343 14.34 4.96 -11.65
CA TRP A 343 15.45 5.66 -10.97
C TRP A 343 15.95 6.92 -11.71
N PRO A 344 16.01 6.99 -13.07
CA PRO A 344 16.45 8.18 -13.80
C PRO A 344 15.61 9.42 -13.49
N GLY A 345 14.30 9.25 -13.42
CA GLY A 345 13.35 10.32 -13.13
C GLY A 345 13.49 10.80 -11.69
N LEU A 346 13.55 9.86 -10.74
CA LEU A 346 13.75 10.19 -9.32
C LEU A 346 15.08 10.89 -9.07
N TRP A 347 16.17 10.41 -9.67
CA TRP A 347 17.49 11.03 -9.56
C TRP A 347 17.47 12.47 -10.07
N ARG A 348 16.89 12.72 -11.26
CA ARG A 348 16.76 14.09 -11.81
C ARG A 348 15.97 15.01 -10.89
N ALA A 349 14.88 14.51 -10.31
CA ALA A 349 14.03 15.31 -9.42
C ALA A 349 14.79 15.79 -8.17
N VAL A 350 15.69 14.96 -7.63
CA VAL A 350 16.46 15.32 -6.43
C VAL A 350 17.88 15.83 -6.73
N ARG A 351 18.35 15.81 -7.98
CA ARG A 351 19.70 16.25 -8.38
C ARG A 351 19.95 17.73 -8.04
N GLY A 352 19.00 18.61 -8.35
CA GLY A 352 19.10 20.04 -8.06
C GLY A 352 19.23 20.32 -6.56
N PRO A 353 18.28 19.86 -5.72
CA PRO A 353 18.38 19.95 -4.27
C PRO A 353 19.67 19.31 -3.72
N ALA A 354 20.11 18.17 -4.26
CA ALA A 354 21.34 17.52 -3.81
C ALA A 354 22.59 18.38 -4.09
N LEU A 355 22.67 19.03 -5.26
CA LEU A 355 23.75 19.96 -5.61
C LEU A 355 23.76 21.17 -4.68
N GLN A 356 22.59 21.77 -4.41
CA GLN A 356 22.45 22.89 -3.46
C GLN A 356 22.93 22.52 -2.07
N VAL A 357 22.57 21.32 -1.59
CA VAL A 357 23.04 20.79 -0.31
C VAL A 357 24.56 20.61 -0.29
N GLY A 358 25.13 20.08 -1.36
CA GLY A 358 26.57 19.88 -1.49
C GLY A 358 27.41 21.17 -1.47
N GLU A 359 26.76 22.33 -1.65
CA GLU A 359 27.37 23.67 -1.66
C GLU A 359 27.15 24.45 -0.35
N GLN A 360 26.51 23.85 0.65
CA GLN A 360 26.27 24.50 1.94
C GLN A 360 27.52 24.62 2.79
N GLU A 361 27.65 25.73 3.52
CA GLU A 361 28.82 26.02 4.38
C GLU A 361 29.07 24.94 5.44
N TRP A 362 28.02 24.30 5.95
CA TRP A 362 28.15 23.20 6.93
C TRP A 362 28.72 21.91 6.32
N VAL A 363 28.55 21.68 5.02
CA VAL A 363 29.23 20.59 4.30
C VAL A 363 30.72 20.89 4.21
N ASP A 364 31.07 22.13 3.87
CA ASP A 364 32.47 22.54 3.75
C ASP A 364 33.18 22.55 5.11
N ALA A 365 32.52 22.99 6.17
CA ALA A 365 33.01 22.84 7.53
C ALA A 365 33.30 21.37 7.88
N ALA A 366 32.37 20.45 7.56
CA ALA A 366 32.57 19.02 7.80
C ALA A 366 33.76 18.44 7.02
N LYS A 367 34.01 18.91 5.78
CA LYS A 367 35.20 18.57 5.00
C LYS A 367 36.48 19.09 5.68
N SER A 368 36.49 20.34 6.13
CA SER A 368 37.63 20.95 6.83
C SER A 368 37.99 20.24 8.14
N TYR A 369 37.00 19.66 8.82
CA TYR A 369 37.21 18.80 9.99
C TYR A 369 37.71 17.39 9.65
N GLY A 370 37.98 17.08 8.37
CA GLY A 370 38.53 15.80 7.94
C GLY A 370 37.55 14.63 7.99
N GLN A 371 36.23 14.89 7.99
CA GLN A 371 35.25 13.81 7.97
C GLN A 371 35.31 13.04 6.65
N ARG A 372 35.12 11.71 6.73
CA ARG A 372 35.10 10.85 5.55
C ARG A 372 33.95 11.24 4.60
N PRO A 373 34.13 11.21 3.27
CA PRO A 373 33.06 11.54 2.31
C PRO A 373 31.74 10.79 2.55
N THR A 374 31.82 9.50 2.87
CA THR A 374 30.66 8.66 3.17
C THR A 374 29.90 9.10 4.42
N VAL A 375 30.63 9.60 5.44
CA VAL A 375 30.02 10.16 6.65
C VAL A 375 29.32 11.46 6.30
N ILE A 376 29.95 12.33 5.51
CA ILE A 376 29.36 13.60 5.08
C ILE A 376 28.07 13.36 4.29
N MET A 377 28.13 12.49 3.27
CA MET A 377 26.98 12.15 2.45
C MET A 377 25.85 11.53 3.28
N ARG A 378 26.13 10.54 4.14
CA ARG A 378 25.09 9.83 4.88
C ARG A 378 24.51 10.63 6.04
N LYS A 379 25.34 11.36 6.80
CA LYS A 379 24.93 12.02 8.04
C LYS A 379 24.41 13.44 7.80
N HIS A 380 25.03 14.17 6.87
CA HIS A 380 24.73 15.59 6.69
C HIS A 380 23.89 15.86 5.44
N MET A 381 24.16 15.18 4.32
CA MET A 381 23.43 15.44 3.06
C MET A 381 22.16 14.59 2.90
N ALA A 382 22.24 13.29 3.17
CA ALA A 382 21.15 12.33 2.90
C ALA A 382 19.83 12.66 3.62
N PRO A 383 19.80 13.09 4.89
CA PRO A 383 18.53 13.41 5.57
C PRO A 383 17.72 14.49 4.84
N TYR A 384 18.40 15.48 4.24
CA TYR A 384 17.73 16.53 3.46
C TYR A 384 17.18 15.98 2.14
N ILE A 385 17.99 15.23 1.39
CA ILE A 385 17.62 14.69 0.08
C ILE A 385 16.48 13.66 0.19
N LEU A 386 16.48 12.83 1.25
CA LEU A 386 15.42 11.84 1.48
C LEU A 386 14.04 12.49 1.62
N GLY A 387 13.94 13.67 2.23
CA GLY A 387 12.68 14.42 2.32
C GLY A 387 12.09 14.73 0.94
N TYR A 388 12.90 15.30 0.04
CA TYR A 388 12.50 15.55 -1.35
C TYR A 388 12.18 14.26 -2.10
N LEU A 389 12.99 13.21 -1.91
CA LEU A 389 12.78 11.94 -2.58
C LEU A 389 11.43 11.31 -2.22
N LEU A 390 11.02 11.35 -0.94
CA LEU A 390 9.76 10.75 -0.51
C LEU A 390 8.56 11.39 -1.22
N VAL A 391 8.59 12.70 -1.43
CA VAL A 391 7.57 13.43 -2.20
C VAL A 391 7.53 12.92 -3.65
N TYR A 392 8.66 12.92 -4.36
CA TYR A 392 8.70 12.50 -5.76
C TYR A 392 8.46 10.99 -5.97
N ALA A 393 8.88 10.16 -5.02
CA ALA A 393 8.63 8.72 -5.03
C ALA A 393 7.13 8.43 -4.90
N SER A 394 6.42 9.18 -4.04
CA SER A 394 4.97 9.02 -3.87
C SER A 394 4.19 9.36 -5.15
N LEU A 395 4.56 10.43 -5.86
CA LEU A 395 4.01 10.80 -7.19
C LEU A 395 4.18 9.66 -8.22
N THR A 396 5.33 8.98 -8.17
CA THR A 396 5.69 7.97 -9.18
C THR A 396 4.98 6.62 -8.94
N LEU A 397 4.56 6.36 -7.71
CA LEU A 397 3.93 5.09 -7.30
C LEU A 397 2.64 4.83 -8.08
N GLY A 398 1.75 5.82 -8.21
CA GLY A 398 0.51 5.69 -9.01
C GLY A 398 0.80 5.32 -10.47
N GLY A 399 1.86 5.88 -11.05
CA GLY A 399 2.31 5.54 -12.40
C GLY A 399 2.77 4.09 -12.55
N VAL A 400 3.35 3.49 -11.51
CA VAL A 400 3.71 2.06 -11.51
C VAL A 400 2.46 1.18 -11.49
N ILE A 401 1.48 1.48 -10.63
CA ILE A 401 0.23 0.71 -10.53
C ILE A 401 -0.52 0.68 -11.87
N ILE A 402 -0.64 1.83 -12.55
CA ILE A 402 -1.23 1.88 -13.91
C ILE A 402 -0.41 1.04 -14.88
N SER A 403 0.92 1.13 -14.83
CA SER A 403 1.78 0.41 -15.77
C SER A 403 1.63 -1.11 -15.61
N VAL A 404 1.60 -1.62 -14.38
CA VAL A 404 1.36 -3.05 -14.06
C VAL A 404 -0.02 -3.48 -14.55
N SER A 405 -1.04 -2.65 -14.29
CA SER A 405 -2.41 -2.92 -14.72
C SER A 405 -2.52 -2.94 -16.24
N ALA A 406 -1.90 -1.99 -16.94
CA ALA A 406 -1.90 -1.92 -18.41
C ALA A 406 -1.23 -3.16 -19.03
N LEU A 407 -0.09 -3.61 -18.49
CA LEU A 407 0.59 -4.81 -18.96
C LEU A 407 -0.23 -6.08 -18.70
N SER A 408 -0.85 -6.18 -17.51
CA SER A 408 -1.74 -7.30 -17.17
C SER A 408 -2.99 -7.31 -18.04
N PHE A 409 -3.49 -6.14 -18.42
CA PHE A 409 -4.58 -5.99 -19.39
C PHE A 409 -4.17 -6.46 -20.79
N LEU A 410 -2.92 -6.25 -21.20
CA LEU A 410 -2.38 -6.76 -22.47
C LEU A 410 -2.02 -8.25 -22.44
N GLY A 411 -2.17 -8.93 -21.29
CA GLY A 411 -1.77 -10.34 -21.13
C GLY A 411 -0.26 -10.55 -20.98
N LEU A 412 0.50 -9.48 -20.76
CA LEU A 412 1.96 -9.47 -20.60
C LEU A 412 2.39 -9.14 -19.16
N GLY A 413 1.43 -9.09 -18.24
CA GLY A 413 1.65 -8.81 -16.82
C GLY A 413 1.77 -10.08 -15.97
N ILE A 414 1.31 -9.99 -14.73
CA ILE A 414 1.26 -11.13 -13.82
C ILE A 414 0.31 -12.20 -14.37
N THR A 415 0.74 -13.45 -14.30
CA THR A 415 0.02 -14.61 -14.84
C THR A 415 -0.95 -15.20 -13.82
N ALA A 416 -1.95 -15.93 -14.30
CA ALA A 416 -2.82 -16.74 -13.45
C ALA A 416 -1.98 -17.84 -12.75
N PRO A 417 -2.31 -18.22 -11.49
CA PRO A 417 -3.51 -17.90 -10.73
C PRO A 417 -3.47 -16.57 -9.94
N THR A 418 -2.35 -15.84 -9.93
CA THR A 418 -2.17 -14.66 -9.07
C THR A 418 -3.05 -13.49 -9.49
N PRO A 419 -3.97 -12.99 -8.64
CA PRO A 419 -4.92 -11.94 -9.01
C PRO A 419 -4.26 -10.62 -9.44
N GLU A 420 -4.79 -9.99 -10.48
CA GLU A 420 -4.33 -8.69 -10.96
C GLU A 420 -5.46 -7.91 -11.64
N TRP A 421 -5.58 -6.62 -11.30
CA TRP A 421 -6.73 -5.79 -11.69
C TRP A 421 -6.86 -5.62 -13.19
N GLY A 422 -5.75 -5.35 -13.88
CA GLY A 422 -5.73 -5.21 -15.34
C GLY A 422 -6.24 -6.46 -16.07
N ARG A 423 -6.00 -7.64 -15.52
CA ARG A 423 -6.48 -8.89 -16.10
C ARG A 423 -7.99 -9.07 -15.94
N ALA A 424 -8.57 -8.63 -14.82
CA ALA A 424 -10.02 -8.59 -14.67
C ALA A 424 -10.68 -7.70 -15.73
N ILE A 425 -10.08 -6.53 -16.02
CA ILE A 425 -10.54 -5.63 -17.09
C ILE A 425 -10.51 -6.33 -18.44
N ASN A 426 -9.40 -7.00 -18.78
CA ASN A 426 -9.24 -7.69 -20.05
C ASN A 426 -10.30 -8.79 -20.25
N ILE A 427 -10.53 -9.60 -19.22
CA ILE A 427 -11.53 -10.68 -19.24
C ILE A 427 -12.95 -10.10 -19.35
N GLY A 428 -13.21 -8.99 -18.67
CA GLY A 428 -14.52 -8.35 -18.61
C GLY A 428 -14.87 -7.46 -19.81
N GLN A 429 -13.90 -7.02 -20.62
CA GLN A 429 -14.13 -5.95 -21.60
C GLN A 429 -15.22 -6.27 -22.62
N GLN A 430 -15.35 -7.53 -23.01
CA GLN A 430 -16.38 -7.99 -23.96
C GLN A 430 -17.80 -8.01 -23.35
N TYR A 431 -17.91 -7.92 -22.02
CA TYR A 431 -19.17 -7.96 -21.27
C TYR A 431 -19.64 -6.58 -20.80
N ILE A 432 -18.95 -5.49 -21.15
CA ILE A 432 -19.30 -4.12 -20.72
C ILE A 432 -20.72 -3.74 -21.16
N ALA A 433 -21.15 -4.15 -22.35
CA ALA A 433 -22.49 -3.88 -22.88
C ALA A 433 -23.55 -4.89 -22.39
N SER A 434 -23.23 -5.72 -21.40
CA SER A 434 -24.07 -6.80 -20.89
C SER A 434 -24.38 -6.61 -19.40
N GLN A 435 -25.15 -7.52 -18.79
CA GLN A 435 -25.41 -7.51 -17.35
C GLN A 435 -24.15 -7.72 -16.49
N SER A 436 -23.10 -8.32 -17.06
CA SER A 436 -21.82 -8.58 -16.38
C SER A 436 -20.80 -7.44 -16.52
N TRP A 437 -21.27 -6.20 -16.62
CA TRP A 437 -20.42 -5.01 -16.76
C TRP A 437 -19.45 -4.80 -15.59
N HIS A 438 -19.82 -5.29 -14.40
CA HIS A 438 -19.05 -5.16 -13.16
C HIS A 438 -17.64 -5.76 -13.25
N ILE A 439 -17.48 -6.81 -14.08
CA ILE A 439 -16.20 -7.53 -14.26
C ILE A 439 -15.10 -6.59 -14.74
N SER A 440 -15.41 -5.66 -15.65
CA SER A 440 -14.44 -4.73 -16.22
C SER A 440 -14.47 -3.36 -15.55
N LEU A 441 -15.66 -2.82 -15.30
CA LEU A 441 -15.82 -1.43 -14.87
C LEU A 441 -15.32 -1.20 -13.43
N ILE A 442 -15.58 -2.13 -12.51
CA ILE A 442 -15.17 -1.99 -11.11
C ILE A 442 -13.64 -1.96 -10.96
N PRO A 443 -12.86 -2.92 -11.50
CA PRO A 443 -11.40 -2.83 -11.44
C PRO A 443 -10.87 -1.55 -12.10
N GLY A 444 -11.47 -1.11 -13.20
CA GLY A 444 -11.10 0.15 -13.87
C GLY A 444 -11.27 1.37 -12.97
N ILE A 445 -12.44 1.51 -12.35
CA ILE A 445 -12.73 2.59 -11.39
C ILE A 445 -11.77 2.53 -10.19
N LEU A 446 -11.49 1.34 -9.66
CA LEU A 446 -10.55 1.18 -8.54
C LEU A 446 -9.13 1.61 -8.90
N ILE A 447 -8.62 1.25 -10.08
CA ILE A 447 -7.31 1.72 -10.55
C ILE A 447 -7.30 3.25 -10.61
N THR A 448 -8.31 3.86 -11.26
CA THR A 448 -8.39 5.32 -11.37
C THR A 448 -8.42 5.98 -10.00
N LEU A 449 -9.28 5.52 -9.10
CA LEU A 449 -9.36 6.06 -7.74
C LEU A 449 -8.03 5.96 -7.01
N VAL A 450 -7.39 4.79 -7.00
CA VAL A 450 -6.12 4.58 -6.30
C VAL A 450 -5.03 5.49 -6.84
N VAL A 451 -4.93 5.62 -8.16
CA VAL A 451 -3.90 6.46 -8.79
C VAL A 451 -4.15 7.93 -8.49
N THR A 452 -5.38 8.39 -8.65
CA THR A 452 -5.76 9.76 -8.28
C THR A 452 -5.51 9.98 -6.79
N GLY A 453 -5.77 8.99 -5.94
CA GLY A 453 -5.52 9.06 -4.50
C GLY A 453 -4.04 9.23 -4.16
N PHE A 454 -3.16 8.45 -4.78
CA PHE A 454 -1.71 8.61 -4.60
C PHE A 454 -1.21 9.95 -5.11
N ASN A 455 -1.66 10.40 -6.29
CA ASN A 455 -1.30 11.72 -6.82
C ASN A 455 -1.77 12.85 -5.89
N ALA A 456 -3.03 12.80 -5.45
CA ALA A 456 -3.62 13.79 -4.57
C ALA A 456 -2.91 13.86 -3.21
N LEU A 457 -2.58 12.70 -2.62
CA LEU A 457 -1.81 12.62 -1.38
C LEU A 457 -0.43 13.26 -1.57
N SER A 458 0.24 12.95 -2.67
CA SER A 458 1.59 13.46 -2.92
C SER A 458 1.63 14.96 -3.19
N ASP A 459 0.63 15.52 -3.89
CA ASP A 459 0.48 16.96 -4.06
C ASP A 459 0.25 17.64 -2.72
N GLY A 460 -0.65 17.10 -1.89
CA GLY A 460 -0.90 17.63 -0.54
C GLY A 460 0.35 17.59 0.35
N ILE A 461 1.15 16.53 0.29
CA ILE A 461 2.43 16.45 1.02
C ILE A 461 3.44 17.47 0.48
N ARG A 462 3.54 17.61 -0.85
CA ARG A 462 4.44 18.56 -1.49
C ARG A 462 4.12 19.99 -1.08
N ASP A 463 2.86 20.38 -1.19
CA ASP A 463 2.39 21.74 -0.92
C ASP A 463 2.49 22.07 0.57
N ALA A 464 2.34 21.07 1.44
CA ALA A 464 2.58 21.19 2.87
C ALA A 464 4.06 21.42 3.22
N ILE A 465 4.98 20.78 2.49
CA ILE A 465 6.43 20.90 2.68
C ILE A 465 6.98 22.20 2.11
N ASP A 466 6.41 22.72 1.02
CA ASP A 466 6.85 23.96 0.39
C ASP A 466 6.33 25.20 1.17
N PRO A 467 7.20 25.96 1.86
CA PRO A 467 6.76 27.13 2.64
C PRO A 467 6.34 28.33 1.77
N GLN A 468 6.57 28.31 0.45
CA GLN A 468 6.25 29.42 -0.45
C GLN A 468 4.88 29.31 -1.12
N SER A 469 4.20 28.15 -1.01
CA SER A 469 2.92 27.89 -1.66
C SER A 469 1.79 28.84 -1.20
N GLU A 470 1.77 29.22 0.08
CA GLU A 470 0.75 30.14 0.65
C GLU A 470 1.01 31.62 0.36
N GLY A 471 2.26 32.01 0.11
CA GLY A 471 2.63 33.42 -0.15
C GLY A 471 2.06 33.98 -1.46
N ALA A 472 1.76 33.11 -2.43
CA ALA A 472 1.23 33.49 -3.73
C ALA A 472 -0.27 33.84 -3.68
N GLU A 473 -1.07 33.14 -2.85
CA GLU A 473 -2.50 33.42 -2.72
C GLU A 473 -2.79 34.66 -1.85
N GLY A 474 -1.98 34.90 -0.81
CA GLY A 474 -2.06 36.12 0.01
C GLY A 474 -1.56 37.38 -0.70
N GLY A 475 -0.58 37.25 -1.61
CA GLY A 475 -0.04 38.37 -2.39
C GLY A 475 -1.01 38.87 -3.47
N ALA A 476 -1.78 37.97 -4.09
CA ALA A 476 -2.76 38.33 -5.12
C ALA A 476 -3.97 39.10 -4.54
N THR A 477 -4.36 38.79 -3.30
CA THR A 477 -5.46 39.49 -2.61
C THR A 477 -5.01 40.83 -2.01
N GLY A 478 -3.74 40.96 -1.58
CA GLY A 478 -3.17 42.24 -1.14
C GLY A 478 -2.88 43.24 -2.27
N ALA A 479 -2.40 42.76 -3.42
CA ALA A 479 -2.14 43.62 -4.59
C ALA A 479 -3.43 44.16 -5.25
N ALA A 480 -4.53 43.39 -5.19
CA ALA A 480 -5.83 43.84 -5.70
C ALA A 480 -6.51 44.88 -4.78
N ALA A 481 -6.15 44.93 -3.49
CA ALA A 481 -6.72 45.87 -2.52
C ALA A 481 -5.91 47.19 -2.35
N GLY A 482 -4.65 47.23 -2.81
CA GLY A 482 -3.78 48.41 -2.67
C GLY A 482 -3.71 49.34 -3.90
N GLY A 483 -4.32 48.96 -5.03
CA GLY A 483 -4.21 49.68 -6.31
C GLY A 483 -5.31 50.70 -6.60
N GLY A 484 -5.98 51.24 -5.58
CA GLY A 484 -7.10 52.17 -5.72
C GLY A 484 -7.05 53.31 -4.72
N GLY A 485 -6.16 54.28 -4.92
CA GLY A 485 -6.12 55.52 -4.15
C GLY A 485 -4.81 56.28 -4.32
N GLY A 486 -4.83 57.30 -5.19
CA GLY A 486 -3.72 58.24 -5.42
C GLY A 486 -3.57 58.61 -6.88
#